data_AF-A0A496SV45-F1
#
_entry.id   AF-A0A496SV45-F1
#
_cell.length_a   1.000
_cell.length_b   1.000
_cell.length_c   1.000
_cell.angle_alpha   90.00
_cell.angle_beta   90.00
_cell.angle_gamma   90.00
#
_symmetry.space_group_name_H-M   'P 1'
#
loop_
_entity.id
_entity.type
_entity.pdbx_description
1 polymer ?
#
loop_
_entity_poly.entity_id
_entity_poly.type
_entity_poly.pdbx_seq_one_letter_code
_entity_poly.pdbx_strand_id
1 'polypeptide(L)'
;MASGDTLVVFTPLHHEPPASNPATLDTRNGHPVLDFSDSVIQTAYFSGVMPQHYSGGGVTVYLHWAASTATTGDIDWGVAFERIGDQQQDLDSDGFAASNQGDNNTVPATAGLVDIVSVAFTDGADMDSVAAGESFRMFVRRDSASDTASGDAELVKVEIRET
;
A
#
# COMPACT_ATOMS: atom_id res chain seq x y z
N MET A 1 15.00 2.45 14.84
CA MET A 1 15.95 1.33 14.87
C MET A 1 17.05 1.61 13.86
N ALA A 2 17.69 0.61 13.24
CA ALA A 2 18.58 0.89 12.11
C ALA A 2 17.76 1.01 10.82
N SER A 3 18.25 1.79 9.85
CA SER A 3 17.69 1.80 8.49
C SER A 3 17.62 0.37 7.94
N GLY A 4 16.49 0.02 7.33
CA GLY A 4 16.19 -1.30 6.77
C GLY A 4 15.41 -2.25 7.67
N ASP A 5 15.10 -1.88 8.91
CA ASP A 5 14.30 -2.72 9.81
C ASP A 5 12.79 -2.65 9.49
N THR A 6 12.12 -3.80 9.55
CA THR A 6 10.65 -3.91 9.41
C THR A 6 9.94 -3.26 10.60
N LEU A 7 9.07 -2.29 10.32
CA LEU A 7 8.22 -1.62 11.30
C LEU A 7 6.86 -2.31 11.41
N VAL A 8 6.17 -2.50 10.28
CA VAL A 8 4.79 -3.01 10.23
C VAL A 8 4.61 -3.93 9.02
N VAL A 9 3.80 -4.97 9.18
CA VAL A 9 3.37 -5.84 8.08
C VAL A 9 1.85 -5.92 8.05
N PHE A 10 1.26 -5.59 6.90
CA PHE A 10 -0.15 -5.81 6.63
C PHE A 10 -0.38 -6.99 5.69
N THR A 11 -1.50 -7.67 5.91
CA THR A 11 -1.98 -8.76 5.06
C THR A 11 -3.34 -8.35 4.48
N PRO A 12 -3.83 -9.04 3.42
CA PRO A 12 -5.17 -8.82 2.87
C PRO A 12 -6.29 -8.86 3.91
N LEU A 13 -6.10 -9.61 5.01
CA LEU A 13 -7.08 -9.71 6.09
C LEU A 13 -7.10 -8.50 7.04
N HIS A 14 -6.13 -7.58 6.93
CA HIS A 14 -6.12 -6.30 7.64
C HIS A 14 -6.79 -5.17 6.85
N HIS A 15 -7.35 -5.49 5.67
CA HIS A 15 -7.99 -4.50 4.82
C HIS A 15 -9.28 -3.94 5.45
N GLU A 16 -9.39 -2.62 5.46
CA GLU A 16 -10.56 -1.86 5.88
C GLU A 16 -11.27 -1.29 4.63
N PRO A 17 -12.21 -2.04 4.02
CA PRO A 17 -12.77 -1.68 2.71
C PRO A 17 -13.53 -0.35 2.74
N PRO A 18 -13.27 0.58 1.80
CA PRO A 18 -14.11 1.76 1.64
C PRO A 18 -15.52 1.43 1.17
N ALA A 19 -16.42 2.39 1.39
CA ALA A 19 -17.80 2.31 0.88
C ALA A 19 -17.87 2.31 -0.66
N SER A 20 -16.89 2.90 -1.34
CA SER A 20 -16.81 3.01 -2.80
C SER A 20 -15.51 2.42 -3.33
N ASN A 21 -15.60 1.64 -4.40
CA ASN A 21 -14.48 1.03 -5.10
C ASN A 21 -13.43 0.37 -4.18
N PRO A 22 -13.83 -0.50 -3.22
CA PRO A 22 -12.86 -1.24 -2.43
C PRO A 22 -12.10 -2.24 -3.31
N ALA A 23 -10.83 -2.48 -3.01
CA ALA A 23 -10.16 -3.71 -3.45
C ALA A 23 -10.89 -4.92 -2.84
N THR A 24 -11.03 -6.02 -3.58
CA THR A 24 -11.85 -7.16 -3.15
C THR A 24 -11.00 -8.28 -2.59
N LEU A 25 -11.38 -8.81 -1.43
CA LEU A 25 -10.70 -9.98 -0.86
C LEU A 25 -11.00 -11.22 -1.70
N ASP A 26 -9.96 -11.89 -2.16
CA ASP A 26 -10.02 -13.19 -2.85
C ASP A 26 -8.94 -14.14 -2.31
N THR A 27 -8.85 -15.32 -2.91
CA THR A 27 -7.80 -16.30 -2.65
C THR A 27 -7.14 -16.78 -3.94
N ARG A 28 -5.81 -16.75 -3.96
CA ARG A 28 -5.01 -17.42 -4.98
C ARG A 28 -4.44 -18.72 -4.44
N ASN A 29 -4.94 -19.85 -4.90
CA ASN A 29 -4.51 -21.17 -4.42
C ASN A 29 -4.53 -21.28 -2.87
N GLY A 30 -5.55 -20.70 -2.23
CA GLY A 30 -5.70 -20.67 -0.77
C GLY A 30 -4.88 -19.59 -0.04
N HIS A 31 -4.11 -18.76 -0.76
CA HIS A 31 -3.46 -17.58 -0.19
C HIS A 31 -4.40 -16.37 -0.30
N PRO A 32 -4.74 -15.67 0.81
CA PRO A 32 -5.51 -14.43 0.73
C PRO A 32 -4.78 -13.39 -0.12
N VAL A 33 -5.53 -12.68 -0.97
CA VAL A 33 -5.07 -11.55 -1.80
C VAL A 33 -6.15 -10.47 -1.85
N LEU A 34 -5.76 -9.24 -2.19
CA LEU A 34 -6.71 -8.17 -2.56
C LEU A 34 -6.62 -7.89 -4.04
N ASP A 35 -7.74 -7.97 -4.75
CA ASP A 35 -7.82 -7.70 -6.18
C ASP A 35 -8.06 -6.21 -6.45
N PHE A 36 -7.25 -5.68 -7.38
CA PHE A 36 -7.34 -4.33 -7.92
C PHE A 36 -7.57 -4.38 -9.43
N SER A 37 -8.71 -3.86 -9.85
CA SER A 37 -9.19 -3.82 -11.23
C SER A 37 -8.28 -3.00 -12.14
N ASP A 38 -8.16 -3.45 -13.39
CA ASP A 38 -7.51 -2.71 -14.48
C ASP A 38 -8.39 -1.59 -15.07
N SER A 39 -9.65 -1.50 -14.69
CA SER A 39 -10.64 -0.62 -15.33
C SER A 39 -11.21 0.44 -14.39
N VAL A 40 -11.09 0.23 -13.08
CA VAL A 40 -11.56 1.14 -12.05
C VAL A 40 -10.49 1.26 -10.98
N ILE A 41 -10.14 2.50 -10.62
CA ILE A 41 -9.25 2.73 -9.47
C ILE A 41 -9.96 2.25 -8.20
N GLN A 42 -9.37 1.23 -7.59
CA GLN A 42 -9.79 0.67 -6.31
C GLN A 42 -8.76 0.96 -5.23
N THR A 43 -9.24 1.07 -3.99
CA THR A 43 -8.42 1.43 -2.84
C THR A 43 -8.54 0.38 -1.75
N ALA A 44 -7.41 0.09 -1.10
CA ALA A 44 -7.34 -0.68 0.12
C ALA A 44 -6.78 0.17 1.26
N TYR A 45 -7.50 0.28 2.38
CA TYR A 45 -6.99 0.92 3.60
C TYR A 45 -6.44 -0.09 4.60
N PHE A 46 -5.42 0.33 5.32
CA PHE A 46 -4.80 -0.37 6.43
C PHE A 46 -4.54 0.61 7.56
N SER A 47 -4.89 0.26 8.80
CA SER A 47 -4.61 1.08 9.97
C SER A 47 -3.64 0.38 10.92
N GLY A 48 -2.87 1.16 11.66
CA GLY A 48 -1.94 0.65 12.66
C GLY A 48 -1.45 1.74 13.59
N VAL A 49 -0.66 1.34 14.59
CA VAL A 49 0.10 2.27 15.43
C VAL A 49 1.55 2.22 14.98
N MET A 50 2.13 3.37 14.65
CA MET A 50 3.53 3.45 14.28
C MET A 50 4.38 2.98 15.47
N PRO A 51 5.27 1.99 15.31
CA PRO A 51 5.96 1.40 16.45
C PRO A 51 6.77 2.44 17.25
N GLN A 52 6.81 2.29 18.57
CA GLN A 52 7.57 3.15 19.48
C GLN A 52 9.09 3.22 19.18
N HIS A 53 9.60 2.25 18.42
CA HIS A 53 11.01 2.18 18.03
C HIS A 53 11.31 2.81 16.66
N TYR A 54 10.31 3.37 15.98
CA TYR A 54 10.50 4.24 14.81
C TYR A 54 11.26 5.50 15.25
N SER A 55 12.32 5.87 14.55
CA SER A 55 13.25 6.92 14.97
C SER A 55 12.96 8.28 14.34
N GLY A 56 11.89 8.39 13.53
CA GLY A 56 11.60 9.61 12.76
C GLY A 56 12.41 9.73 11.46
N GLY A 57 12.89 8.62 10.89
CA GLY A 57 13.48 8.58 9.54
C GLY A 57 12.43 8.39 8.45
N GLY A 58 12.80 8.40 7.17
CA GLY A 58 11.83 8.07 6.11
C GLY A 58 11.34 6.62 6.22
N VAL A 59 10.34 6.25 5.41
CA VAL A 59 9.93 4.84 5.28
C VAL A 59 9.90 4.40 3.83
N THR A 60 10.15 3.11 3.63
CA THR A 60 9.96 2.45 2.34
C THR A 60 8.85 1.42 2.51
N VAL A 61 7.78 1.56 1.73
CA VAL A 61 6.64 0.65 1.69
C VAL A 61 6.88 -0.36 0.58
N TYR A 62 7.05 -1.62 0.94
CA TYR A 62 7.18 -2.74 0.01
C TYR A 62 5.81 -3.38 -0.23
N LEU A 63 5.41 -3.46 -1.49
CA LEU A 63 4.18 -4.10 -1.94
C LEU A 63 4.56 -5.43 -2.59
N HIS A 64 4.08 -6.53 -2.00
CA HIS A 64 4.18 -7.86 -2.59
C HIS A 64 2.91 -8.09 -3.40
N TRP A 65 3.02 -8.21 -4.71
CA TRP A 65 1.86 -8.32 -5.58
C TRP A 65 2.08 -9.34 -6.69
N ALA A 66 1.00 -9.82 -7.30
CA ALA A 66 1.05 -10.65 -8.49
C ALA A 66 0.01 -10.19 -9.51
N ALA A 67 0.27 -10.41 -10.80
CA ALA A 67 -0.79 -10.25 -11.79
C ALA A 67 -1.71 -11.49 -11.77
N SER A 68 -3.02 -11.27 -11.80
CA SER A 68 -4.03 -12.35 -11.90
C SER A 68 -3.80 -13.17 -13.16
N THR A 69 -3.75 -12.47 -14.31
CA THR A 69 -3.65 -13.06 -15.64
C THR A 69 -2.60 -12.43 -16.56
N ALA A 70 -2.24 -11.16 -16.37
CA ALA A 70 -1.24 -10.52 -17.22
C ALA A 70 0.13 -11.21 -17.12
N THR A 71 0.85 -11.19 -18.23
CA THR A 71 2.25 -11.66 -18.34
C THR A 71 3.16 -10.62 -19.01
N THR A 72 2.63 -9.43 -19.29
CA THR A 72 3.31 -8.30 -19.96
C THR A 72 2.67 -6.99 -19.53
N GLY A 73 3.36 -5.88 -19.78
CA GLY A 73 2.94 -4.55 -19.35
C GLY A 73 3.49 -4.21 -17.98
N ASP A 74 2.92 -3.18 -17.38
CA ASP A 74 3.27 -2.67 -16.07
C ASP A 74 2.02 -2.39 -15.22
N ILE A 75 2.20 -2.40 -13.91
CA ILE A 75 1.19 -2.05 -12.91
C ILE A 75 1.76 -0.92 -12.05
N ASP A 76 0.99 0.15 -11.88
CA ASP A 76 1.39 1.32 -11.11
C ASP A 76 0.68 1.34 -9.77
N TRP A 77 1.40 1.72 -8.71
CA TRP A 77 0.88 1.73 -7.34
C TRP A 77 0.93 3.14 -6.74
N GLY A 78 -0.16 3.55 -6.11
CA GLY A 78 -0.22 4.75 -5.27
C GLY A 78 -0.35 4.38 -3.80
N VAL A 79 0.39 5.07 -2.94
CA VAL A 79 0.36 4.89 -1.48
C VAL A 79 0.36 6.26 -0.81
N ALA A 80 -0.42 6.44 0.25
CA ALA A 80 -0.34 7.63 1.10
C ALA A 80 -0.63 7.29 2.56
N PHE A 81 -0.19 8.17 3.45
CA PHE A 81 -0.40 8.10 4.89
C PHE A 81 -1.36 9.19 5.37
N GLU A 82 -2.07 8.89 6.43
CA GLU A 82 -2.87 9.81 7.23
C GLU A 82 -2.49 9.58 8.69
N ARG A 83 -2.03 10.64 9.35
CA ARG A 83 -1.66 10.61 10.76
C ARG A 83 -2.92 10.74 11.59
N ILE A 84 -3.09 9.86 12.57
CA ILE A 84 -4.16 9.91 13.55
C ILE A 84 -3.51 10.14 14.93
N GLY A 85 -3.05 11.37 15.12
CA GLY A 85 -2.40 11.85 16.35
C GLY A 85 -3.40 12.26 17.44
N ASP A 86 -2.89 12.54 18.65
CA ASP A 86 -3.71 12.98 19.78
C ASP A 86 -4.40 14.32 19.50
N GLN A 87 -5.74 14.29 19.38
CA GLN A 87 -6.58 15.45 19.11
C GLN A 87 -6.22 16.22 17.81
N GLN A 88 -5.76 15.50 16.77
CA GLN A 88 -5.41 16.10 15.48
C GLN A 88 -6.38 15.74 14.35
N GLN A 89 -6.43 14.46 13.95
CA GLN A 89 -7.27 14.01 12.84
C GLN A 89 -8.74 13.87 13.25
N ASP A 90 -9.62 14.52 12.50
CA ASP A 90 -11.05 14.28 12.57
C ASP A 90 -11.39 13.05 11.71
N LEU A 91 -11.93 11.99 12.30
CA LEU A 91 -12.26 10.76 11.57
C LEU A 91 -13.52 10.88 10.71
N ASP A 92 -14.27 12.00 10.82
CA ASP A 92 -15.40 12.29 9.94
C ASP A 92 -14.96 12.81 8.55
N SER A 93 -13.66 12.98 8.33
CA SER A 93 -13.08 13.35 7.03
C SER A 93 -11.71 12.69 6.81
N ASP A 94 -11.41 12.33 5.57
CA ASP A 94 -10.07 11.87 5.19
C ASP A 94 -9.07 13.05 5.24
N GLY A 95 -7.90 12.81 5.82
CA GLY A 95 -6.78 13.75 5.99
C GLY A 95 -5.46 13.29 5.35
N PHE A 96 -5.50 12.35 4.40
CA PHE A 96 -4.28 11.81 3.77
C PHE A 96 -3.35 12.89 3.18
N ALA A 97 -2.05 12.67 3.36
CA ALA A 97 -1.01 13.34 2.58
C ALA A 97 -1.11 13.02 1.08
N ALA A 98 -0.28 13.70 0.29
CA ALA A 98 -0.17 13.41 -1.13
C ALA A 98 0.31 11.96 -1.36
N SER A 99 -0.24 11.31 -2.40
CA SER A 99 0.14 9.95 -2.79
C SER A 99 1.54 9.96 -3.40
N ASN A 100 2.41 9.09 -2.89
CA ASN A 100 3.64 8.71 -3.57
C ASN A 100 3.35 7.53 -4.50
N GLN A 101 4.11 7.43 -5.58
CA GLN A 101 3.84 6.51 -6.67
C GLN A 101 5.02 5.55 -6.87
N GLY A 102 4.70 4.29 -7.12
CA GLY A 102 5.62 3.31 -7.68
C GLY A 102 5.17 3.04 -9.11
N ASP A 103 5.81 3.69 -10.07
CA ASP A 103 5.42 3.62 -11.49
C ASP A 103 6.27 2.61 -12.27
N ASN A 104 5.71 2.11 -13.35
CA ASN A 104 6.31 1.22 -14.33
C ASN A 104 6.83 -0.11 -13.77
N ASN A 105 6.11 -0.69 -12.81
CA ASN A 105 6.48 -1.99 -12.26
C ASN A 105 6.13 -3.10 -13.25
N THR A 106 7.16 -3.67 -13.86
CA THR A 106 7.01 -4.65 -14.94
C THR A 106 6.35 -5.94 -14.44
N VAL A 107 5.26 -6.33 -15.09
CA VAL A 107 4.57 -7.60 -14.79
C VAL A 107 5.51 -8.78 -15.06
N PRO A 108 5.64 -9.74 -14.12
CA PRO A 108 6.38 -10.97 -14.37
C PRO A 108 5.87 -11.73 -15.61
N ALA A 109 6.78 -12.35 -16.35
CA ALA A 109 6.43 -13.11 -17.56
C ALA A 109 5.56 -14.37 -17.30
N THR A 110 5.21 -14.65 -16.04
CA THR A 110 4.31 -15.72 -15.62
C THR A 110 3.36 -15.16 -14.56
N ALA A 111 2.07 -15.18 -14.86
CA ALA A 111 1.02 -14.72 -13.94
C ALA A 111 1.07 -15.51 -12.62
N GLY A 112 0.87 -14.81 -11.50
CA GLY A 112 0.93 -15.41 -10.16
C GLY A 112 2.29 -15.54 -9.53
N LEU A 113 3.37 -15.21 -10.26
CA LEU A 113 4.65 -14.97 -9.60
C LEU A 113 4.56 -13.64 -8.85
N VAL A 114 4.94 -13.68 -7.57
CA VAL A 114 4.99 -12.47 -6.73
C VAL A 114 6.18 -11.63 -7.14
N ASP A 115 5.91 -10.37 -7.48
CA ASP A 115 6.90 -9.31 -7.58
C ASP A 115 6.87 -8.44 -6.31
N ILE A 116 7.99 -7.82 -5.98
CA ILE A 116 8.14 -6.97 -4.80
C ILE A 116 8.64 -5.61 -5.27
N VAL A 117 7.78 -4.60 -5.13
CA VAL A 117 8.07 -3.23 -5.52
C VAL A 117 8.06 -2.35 -4.29
N SER A 118 8.67 -1.16 -4.39
CA SER A 118 8.79 -0.26 -3.24
C SER A 118 8.36 1.16 -3.59
N VAL A 119 7.65 1.79 -2.67
CA VAL A 119 7.32 3.23 -2.68
C VAL A 119 8.06 3.89 -1.52
N ALA A 120 8.92 4.85 -1.84
CA ALA A 120 9.73 5.56 -0.84
C ALA A 120 9.00 6.82 -0.34
N PHE A 121 9.15 7.12 0.94
CA PHE A 121 8.58 8.28 1.61
C PHE A 121 9.68 8.99 2.40
N THR A 122 9.76 10.31 2.23
CA THR A 122 10.55 11.14 3.15
C THR A 122 9.75 11.41 4.42
N ASP A 123 10.42 11.47 5.58
CA ASP A 123 9.74 11.87 6.82
C ASP A 123 9.14 13.28 6.69
N GLY A 124 8.08 13.55 7.45
CA GLY A 124 7.31 14.79 7.35
C GLY A 124 6.18 14.69 6.34
N ALA A 125 6.14 15.58 5.35
CA ALA A 125 4.96 15.81 4.52
C ALA A 125 4.46 14.57 3.76
N ASP A 126 5.34 13.73 3.21
CA ASP A 126 4.92 12.53 2.47
C ASP A 126 4.22 11.51 3.39
N MET A 127 4.60 11.49 4.67
CA MET A 127 4.07 10.60 5.71
C MET A 127 3.00 11.26 6.59
N ASP A 128 2.47 12.42 6.20
CA ASP A 128 1.59 13.24 7.06
C ASP A 128 2.17 13.52 8.46
N SER A 129 3.51 13.53 8.55
CA SER A 129 4.29 13.64 9.79
C SER A 129 3.91 12.62 10.86
N VAL A 130 3.52 11.40 10.50
CA VAL A 130 3.24 10.29 11.44
C VAL A 130 4.41 10.13 12.42
N ALA A 131 4.13 10.22 13.72
CA ALA A 131 5.14 10.05 14.76
C ALA A 131 5.10 8.65 15.40
N ALA A 132 6.20 8.28 16.06
CA ALA A 132 6.28 7.03 16.82
C ALA A 132 5.21 7.00 17.93
N GLY A 133 4.51 5.87 18.04
CA GLY A 133 3.47 5.66 19.05
C GLY A 133 2.10 6.21 18.69
N GLU A 134 1.95 6.91 17.57
CA GLU A 134 0.66 7.41 17.11
C GLU A 134 -0.02 6.45 16.14
N SER A 135 -1.34 6.54 16.07
CA SER A 135 -2.11 5.81 15.08
C SER A 135 -1.90 6.44 13.70
N PHE A 136 -1.99 5.61 12.66
CA PHE A 136 -2.01 6.06 11.28
C PHE A 136 -2.97 5.18 10.47
N ARG A 137 -3.44 5.72 9.36
CA ARG A 137 -4.06 4.96 8.28
C ARG A 137 -3.20 5.14 7.03
N MET A 138 -3.13 4.10 6.22
CA MET A 138 -2.43 4.10 4.94
C MET A 138 -3.37 3.51 3.89
N PHE A 139 -3.36 4.07 2.69
CA PHE A 139 -3.99 3.41 1.56
C PHE A 139 -2.96 2.83 0.59
N VAL A 140 -3.38 1.78 -0.12
CA VAL A 140 -2.75 1.29 -1.34
C VAL A 140 -3.80 1.30 -2.44
N ARG A 141 -3.45 1.81 -3.61
CA ARG A 141 -4.29 1.77 -4.82
C ARG A 141 -3.46 1.33 -6.01
N ARG A 142 -4.10 0.65 -6.96
CA ARG A 142 -3.58 0.54 -8.32
C ARG A 142 -3.93 1.81 -9.09
N ASP A 143 -2.94 2.43 -9.72
CA ASP A 143 -3.14 3.55 -10.63
C ASP A 143 -3.36 3.05 -12.07
N SER A 144 -4.54 2.49 -12.32
CA SER A 144 -4.90 1.90 -13.61
C SER A 144 -5.07 2.92 -14.75
N ALA A 145 -4.92 4.22 -14.48
CA ALA A 145 -4.95 5.25 -15.51
C ALA A 145 -3.62 5.38 -16.27
N SER A 146 -2.51 4.99 -15.63
CA SER A 146 -1.15 5.16 -16.16
C SER A 146 -0.50 3.82 -16.55
N ASP A 147 -0.97 2.72 -15.98
CA ASP A 147 -0.39 1.39 -16.22
C ASP A 147 -0.92 0.70 -17.50
N THR A 148 -0.24 -0.36 -17.97
CA THR A 148 -0.55 -1.02 -19.26
C THR A 148 -0.95 -2.49 -19.16
N ALA A 149 -0.94 -3.07 -17.97
CA ALA A 149 -1.32 -4.47 -17.75
C ALA A 149 -2.84 -4.68 -17.78
N SER A 150 -3.30 -5.73 -18.46
CA SER A 150 -4.71 -6.13 -18.45
C SER A 150 -5.01 -7.20 -17.40
N GLY A 151 -6.23 -7.17 -16.86
CA GLY A 151 -6.64 -7.99 -15.73
C GLY A 151 -6.12 -7.48 -14.39
N ASP A 152 -6.59 -8.10 -13.31
CA ASP A 152 -6.45 -7.55 -11.98
C ASP A 152 -5.03 -7.75 -11.40
N ALA A 153 -4.62 -6.82 -10.53
CA ALA A 153 -3.45 -6.98 -9.68
C ALA A 153 -3.88 -7.54 -8.32
N GLU A 154 -3.13 -8.48 -7.79
CA GLU A 154 -3.41 -9.17 -6.53
C GLU A 154 -2.37 -8.75 -5.49
N LEU A 155 -2.74 -7.92 -4.52
CA LEU A 155 -1.86 -7.55 -3.41
C LEU A 155 -1.83 -8.69 -2.37
N VAL A 156 -0.62 -9.20 -2.10
CA VAL A 156 -0.38 -10.34 -1.22
C VAL A 156 0.02 -9.88 0.18
N LYS A 157 0.86 -8.84 0.29
CA LYS A 157 1.32 -8.26 1.57
C LYS A 157 1.80 -6.82 1.37
N VAL A 158 1.78 -6.06 2.46
CA VAL A 158 2.48 -4.78 2.58
C VAL A 158 3.47 -4.85 3.72
N GLU A 159 4.68 -4.37 3.52
CA GLU A 159 5.71 -4.26 4.55
C GLU A 159 6.22 -2.82 4.59
N ILE A 160 6.26 -2.21 5.77
CA ILE A 160 6.84 -0.87 5.98
C ILE A 160 8.18 -1.05 6.66
N ARG A 161 9.24 -0.47 6.08
CA ARG A 161 10.58 -0.42 6.68
C ARG A 161 11.03 1.02 6.91
N GLU A 162 11.75 1.25 8.00
CA GLU A 162 12.45 2.52 8.22
C GLU A 162 13.61 2.66 7.21
N THR A 163 13.86 3.86 6.67
CA THR A 163 14.90 4.12 5.66
C THR A 163 15.80 5.28 6.04
#